data_AF-A0A7J2R4U8-F1
#
_entry.id   AF-A0A7J2R4U8-F1
#
_cell.length_a   1.000
_cell.length_b   1.000
_cell.length_c   1.000
_cell.angle_alpha   90.00
_cell.angle_beta   90.00
_cell.angle_gamma   90.00
#
_symmetry.space_group_name_H-M   'P 1'
#
loop_
_entity.id
_entity.type
_entity.pdbx_description
1 polymer ?
#
loop_
_entity_poly.entity_id
_entity_poly.type
_entity_poly.pdbx_seq_one_letter_code
_entity_poly.pdbx_strand_id
1 'polypeptide(L)'
;MSDEYTQTISHWIRTLTKDVYGKYTYNSPVTFLGRWEDKKELITDADGREIVARSRVWVPSDISIGDYLMLGSFSSGDTDPTI
;
A
#
# COMPACT_ATOMS: atom_id res chain seq x y z
N MET A 1 5.63 24.82 -4.97
CA MET A 1 6.24 23.63 -4.36
C MET A 1 5.94 22.50 -5.29
N SER A 2 6.96 21.84 -5.83
CA SER A 2 6.77 20.74 -6.77
C SER A 2 6.25 19.53 -5.99
N ASP A 3 4.98 19.17 -6.17
CA ASP A 3 4.42 17.89 -5.69
C ASP A 3 4.95 16.76 -6.59
N GLU A 4 6.26 16.55 -6.56
CA GLU A 4 6.93 15.54 -7.38
C GLU A 4 6.88 14.19 -6.67
N TYR A 5 6.43 13.17 -7.39
CA TYR A 5 6.54 11.78 -6.97
C TYR A 5 8.00 11.33 -7.03
N THR A 6 8.75 11.56 -5.95
CA THR A 6 10.19 11.27 -5.89
C THR A 6 10.51 9.95 -5.20
N GLN A 7 9.52 9.31 -4.58
CA GLN A 7 9.73 8.11 -3.78
C GLN A 7 9.22 6.88 -4.52
N THR A 8 10.06 5.85 -4.59
CA THR A 8 9.69 4.57 -5.16
C THR A 8 8.83 3.79 -4.18
N ILE A 9 7.64 3.37 -4.59
CA ILE A 9 6.67 2.64 -3.78
C ILE A 9 6.33 1.34 -4.50
N SER A 10 6.31 0.25 -3.75
CA SER A 10 5.86 -1.06 -4.23
C SER A 10 4.45 -1.34 -3.73
N HIS A 11 3.59 -1.79 -4.64
CA HIS A 11 2.19 -2.09 -4.39
C HIS A 11 1.88 -3.54 -4.71
N TRP A 12 1.41 -4.25 -3.71
CA TRP A 12 0.93 -5.63 -3.81
C TRP A 12 -0.58 -5.63 -3.85
N ILE A 13 -1.11 -6.01 -5.00
CA ILE A 13 -2.55 -6.18 -5.18
C ILE A 13 -2.94 -7.49 -4.50
N ARG A 14 -3.87 -7.41 -3.56
CA ARG A 14 -4.41 -8.58 -2.87
C ARG A 14 -5.24 -9.40 -3.85
N THR A 15 -4.97 -10.70 -3.94
CA THR A 15 -5.82 -11.60 -4.73
C THR A 15 -7.02 -12.07 -3.91
N LEU A 16 -8.05 -12.53 -4.61
CA LEU A 16 -9.23 -13.15 -3.98
C LEU A 16 -8.94 -14.56 -3.46
N THR A 17 -7.79 -15.13 -3.85
CA THR A 17 -7.38 -16.48 -3.47
C THR A 17 -6.77 -16.45 -2.08
N LYS A 18 -7.06 -17.50 -1.30
CA LYS A 18 -6.41 -17.74 -0.01
C LYS A 18 -5.46 -18.92 -0.15
N ASP A 19 -4.33 -18.84 0.53
CA ASP A 19 -3.40 -19.93 0.65
C ASP A 19 -3.98 -21.07 1.53
N VAL A 20 -3.31 -22.22 1.58
CA VAL A 20 -3.72 -23.39 2.40
C VAL A 20 -3.91 -23.04 3.89
N TYR A 21 -3.25 -22.00 4.37
CA TYR A 21 -3.40 -21.48 5.74
C TYR A 21 -4.50 -20.42 5.91
N GLY A 22 -5.31 -20.17 4.88
CA GLY A 22 -6.40 -19.19 4.90
C GLY A 22 -5.95 -17.71 4.83
N LYS A 23 -4.65 -17.46 4.61
CA LYS A 23 -4.09 -16.12 4.36
C LYS A 23 -4.40 -15.67 2.94
N TYR A 24 -4.62 -14.38 2.72
CA TYR A 24 -4.72 -13.85 1.36
C TYR A 24 -3.38 -13.94 0.65
N THR A 25 -3.39 -14.34 -0.63
CA THR A 25 -2.20 -14.27 -1.47
C THR A 25 -2.18 -12.94 -2.22
N TYR A 26 -0.98 -12.46 -2.56
CA TYR A 26 -0.78 -11.20 -3.27
C TYR A 26 -0.15 -11.45 -4.63
N ASN A 27 -0.44 -10.56 -5.58
CA ASN A 27 0.25 -10.55 -6.87
C ASN A 27 1.66 -10.01 -6.72
N SER A 28 2.48 -10.23 -7.76
CA SER A 28 3.78 -9.56 -7.89
C SER A 28 3.66 -8.05 -7.70
N PRO A 29 4.58 -7.42 -6.96
CA PRO A 29 4.51 -6.00 -6.67
C PRO A 29 4.68 -5.18 -7.93
N VAL A 30 3.87 -4.14 -8.04
CA VAL A 30 4.02 -3.10 -9.04
C VAL A 30 4.74 -1.93 -8.40
N THR A 31 5.90 -1.57 -8.95
CA THR A 31 6.67 -0.42 -8.48
C THR A 31 6.25 0.83 -9.24
N PHE A 32 5.94 1.91 -8.53
CA PHE A 32 5.65 3.21 -9.12
C PHE A 32 6.25 4.34 -8.28
N LEU A 33 6.32 5.53 -8.87
CA LEU A 33 6.70 6.74 -8.16
C LEU A 33 5.49 7.32 -7.45
N GLY A 34 5.64 7.55 -6.14
CA GLY A 34 4.63 8.17 -5.30
C GLY A 34 5.27 9.13 -4.28
N ARG A 35 4.45 9.58 -3.33
CA ARG A 35 4.90 10.34 -2.16
C ARG A 35 4.46 9.61 -0.91
N TRP A 36 5.42 9.22 -0.07
CA TRP A 36 5.18 8.63 1.23
C TRP A 36 5.50 9.67 2.32
N GLU A 37 4.60 9.82 3.28
CA GLU A 37 4.80 10.64 4.46
C GLU A 37 4.45 9.85 5.71
N ASP A 38 5.43 9.63 6.59
CA ASP A 38 5.18 9.05 7.90
C ASP A 38 4.64 10.12 8.85
N LYS A 39 3.33 10.31 8.76
CA LYS A 39 2.59 11.24 9.59
C LYS A 39 1.46 10.51 10.30
N LYS A 40 1.44 10.66 11.63
CA LYS A 40 0.35 10.17 12.45
C LYS A 40 -0.80 11.18 12.39
N GLU A 41 -1.90 10.81 11.74
CA GLU A 41 -3.11 11.63 11.64
C GLU A 41 -4.32 10.83 12.10
N LEU A 42 -5.23 11.51 12.80
CA LEU A 42 -6.54 10.97 13.12
C LEU A 42 -7.48 11.36 12.00
N ILE A 43 -7.98 10.37 11.27
CA ILE A 43 -8.92 10.55 10.17
C ILE A 43 -10.27 9.98 10.59
N THR A 44 -11.35 10.64 10.20
CA THR A 44 -12.70 10.11 10.39
C THR A 44 -13.12 9.43 9.10
N ASP A 45 -13.47 8.15 9.19
CA ASP A 45 -13.97 7.37 8.06
C ASP A 45 -15.41 7.78 7.69
N ALA A 46 -15.90 7.34 6.53
CA ALA A 46 -17.26 7.61 6.08
C ALA A 46 -18.34 7.11 7.06
N ASP A 47 -18.04 6.07 7.84
CA ASP A 47 -18.88 5.53 8.92
C ASP A 47 -18.80 6.33 10.24
N GLY A 48 -18.06 7.45 10.27
CA GLY A 48 -17.89 8.28 11.49
C GLY A 48 -16.91 7.69 12.50
N ARG A 49 -16.11 6.68 12.12
CA ARG A 49 -15.12 6.05 12.99
C ARG A 49 -13.80 6.79 12.95
N GLU A 50 -13.18 6.99 14.11
CA GLU A 50 -11.83 7.53 14.21
C GLU A 50 -10.80 6.44 13.89
N ILE A 51 -10.04 6.65 12.82
CA ILE A 51 -8.95 5.77 12.40
C ILE A 51 -7.64 6.55 12.56
N VAL A 52 -6.66 5.91 13.19
CA VAL A 52 -5.31 6.46 13.30
C VAL A 52 -4.52 6.02 12.07
N ALA A 53 -4.39 6.92 11.09
CA ALA A 53 -3.43 6.77 10.00
C ALA A 53 -2.02 7.01 10.55
N ARG A 54 -1.08 6.12 10.23
CA ARG A 54 0.34 6.25 10.63
C ARG A 54 1.24 6.79 9.52
N SER A 55 0.77 6.69 8.28
CA SER A 55 1.45 7.19 7.10
C SER A 55 0.40 7.65 6.08
N ARG A 56 0.76 8.65 5.28
CA ARG A 56 -0.04 9.18 4.17
C ARG A 56 0.72 8.96 2.88
N VAL A 57 0.06 8.32 1.92
CA VAL A 57 0.66 7.95 0.65
C VAL A 57 -0.14 8.55 -0.50
N TRP A 58 0.53 9.31 -1.37
CA TRP A 58 -0.03 9.74 -2.63
C TRP A 58 0.47 8.81 -3.73
N VAL A 59 -0.50 8.22 -4.42
CA VAL A 59 -0.30 7.25 -5.48
C VAL A 59 -0.91 7.79 -6.77
N PRO A 60 -0.31 7.53 -7.94
CA PRO A 60 -0.88 7.91 -9.23
C PRO A 60 -1.99 6.94 -9.69
N SER A 61 -2.14 5.80 -9.00
CA SER A 61 -3.01 4.68 -9.38
C SER A 61 -4.11 4.47 -8.33
N ASP A 62 -5.25 3.94 -8.75
CA ASP A 62 -6.26 3.46 -7.80
C ASP A 62 -5.71 2.29 -6.97
N ILE A 63 -5.93 2.37 -5.65
CA ILE A 63 -5.55 1.35 -4.66
C ILE A 63 -6.80 0.85 -3.94
N SER A 64 -6.85 -0.44 -3.63
CA SER A 64 -7.99 -1.05 -2.96
C SER A 64 -7.69 -1.34 -1.49
N ILE A 65 -8.73 -1.30 -0.66
CA ILE A 65 -8.61 -1.66 0.76
C ILE A 65 -8.19 -3.13 0.88
N GLY A 66 -7.10 -3.38 1.62
CA GLY A 66 -6.51 -4.70 1.81
C GLY A 66 -5.33 -4.99 0.89
N ASP A 67 -5.01 -4.09 -0.05
CA ASP A 67 -3.72 -4.09 -0.74
C ASP A 67 -2.60 -3.67 0.21
N TYR A 68 -1.37 -4.03 -0.15
CA TYR A 68 -0.17 -3.64 0.59
C TYR A 68 0.64 -2.62 -0.18
N LEU A 69 1.11 -1.60 0.53
CA LEU A 69 1.99 -0.56 0.00
C LEU A 69 3.23 -0.49 0.88
N MET A 70 4.40 -0.42 0.26
CA MET A 70 5.66 -0.29 0.98
C MET A 70 6.58 0.69 0.28
N LEU A 71 7.24 1.54 1.06
CA LEU A 71 8.29 2.42 0.56
C LEU A 71 9.52 1.59 0.16
N GLY A 72 9.92 1.68 -1.11
CA GLY A 72 11.04 0.92 -1.69
C GLY A 72 10.69 0.27 -3.03
N SER A 73 11.73 -0.21 -3.73
CA SER A 73 11.60 -1.06 -4.91
C SER A 73 11.68 -2.54 -4.51
N PHE A 74 10.63 -3.30 -4.76
CA PHE A 74 10.59 -4.74 -4.55
C PHE A 74 10.59 -5.48 -5.88
N SER A 75 11.19 -6.67 -5.87
CA SER A 75 11.31 -7.48 -7.07
C SER A 75 9.97 -8.15 -7.41
N SER A 76 9.71 -8.40 -8.69
CA SER A 76 8.47 -9.06 -9.12
C SER A 76 8.31 -10.50 -8.57
N GLY A 77 9.35 -11.06 -7.94
CA GLY A 77 9.33 -12.35 -7.28
C GLY A 77 8.87 -12.30 -5.81
N ASP A 78 8.77 -11.12 -5.20
CA ASP A 78 8.28 -10.93 -3.84
C ASP A 78 6.76 -10.98 -3.82
N THR A 79 6.15 -12.17 -3.85
CA THR A 79 4.68 -12.32 -3.82
C THR A 79 4.09 -12.19 -2.41
N ASP A 80 4.93 -12.03 -1.39
CA ASP A 80 4.50 -11.91 -0.01
C ASP A 80 5.01 -10.58 0.57
N PRO A 81 4.14 -9.61 0.90
CA PRO A 81 4.55 -8.33 1.47
C PRO A 81 4.89 -8.42 2.97
N THR A 82 4.81 -9.62 3.57
CA THR A 82 5.04 -9.83 5.01
C THR A 82 6.33 -10.58 5.34
N ILE A 83 7.11 -10.98 4.33
CA ILE A 83 8.39 -11.71 4.50
C ILE A 83 9.58 -10.78 4.68
#